data_AF-A0A7C4AJN3-F1
#
_entry.id   AF-A0A7C4AJN3-F1
#
_cell.length_a   1.000
_cell.length_b   1.000
_cell.length_c   1.000
_cell.angle_alpha   90.00
_cell.angle_beta   90.00
_cell.angle_gamma   90.00
#
_symmetry.space_group_name_H-M   'P 1'
#
loop_
_entity.id
_entity.type
_entity.pdbx_description
1 polymer ?
#
loop_
_entity_poly.entity_id
_entity_poly.type
_entity_poly.pdbx_seq_one_letter_code
_entity_poly.pdbx_strand_id
1 'polypeptide(L)'
;MKLIEKIMMPHLDWIQIEVSGLCNASCFYCPNTLYRKNWNGRILTLNEFMQIVPYLKKVKLLHLQGWGEPFLNKVGTTTNGMLLKESQIEKIIESKIDIIAFSLAGINKNDELRAGTKIEKILDIINDLNKIKTRKKIFNPKIHIAYMLLKSNFYEFEEIPDGVAPVKPDTPLTYSASSCIPLVISS
;
A
#
# COMPACT_ATOMS: atom_id res chain seq x y z
N MET A 1 -5.07 18.06 -16.87
CA MET A 1 -6.34 18.79 -17.02
C MET A 1 -6.08 19.99 -17.91
N LYS A 2 -6.79 20.09 -19.03
CA LYS A 2 -6.66 21.22 -19.97
C LYS A 2 -7.31 22.46 -19.35
N LEU A 3 -6.87 23.65 -19.75
CA LEU A 3 -7.36 24.92 -19.19
C LEU A 3 -8.89 25.07 -19.30
N ILE A 4 -9.47 24.56 -20.39
CA ILE A 4 -10.92 24.60 -20.67
C ILE A 4 -11.71 23.77 -19.63
N GLU A 5 -11.23 22.58 -19.26
CA GLU A 5 -11.86 21.72 -18.25
C GLU A 5 -11.92 22.41 -16.88
N LYS A 6 -10.91 23.22 -16.55
CA LYS A 6 -10.83 23.96 -15.28
C LYS A 6 -11.82 25.13 -15.20
N ILE A 7 -12.18 25.68 -16.36
CA ILE A 7 -13.12 26.80 -16.49
C ILE A 7 -14.56 26.28 -16.49
N MET A 8 -14.81 25.12 -17.10
CA MET A 8 -16.16 24.55 -17.24
C MET A 8 -16.60 23.69 -16.05
N MET A 9 -15.70 23.34 -15.12
CA MET A 9 -16.06 22.49 -13.99
C MET A 9 -17.01 23.22 -13.02
N PRO A 10 -18.18 22.65 -12.70
CA PRO A 10 -19.12 23.25 -11.77
C PRO A 10 -18.49 23.39 -10.37
N HIS A 11 -18.91 24.42 -9.64
CA HIS A 11 -18.55 24.54 -8.23
C HIS A 11 -19.29 23.48 -7.43
N LEU A 12 -18.56 22.53 -6.85
CA LEU A 12 -19.12 21.45 -6.04
C LEU A 12 -18.70 21.66 -4.59
N ASP A 13 -19.67 21.85 -3.69
CA ASP A 13 -19.39 21.97 -2.25
C ASP A 13 -18.89 20.65 -1.66
N TRP A 14 -19.42 19.51 -2.14
CA TRP A 14 -18.98 18.19 -1.74
C TRP A 14 -19.02 17.21 -2.90
N ILE A 15 -18.21 16.16 -2.79
CA ILE A 15 -18.21 15.01 -3.70
C ILE A 15 -18.21 13.75 -2.86
N GLN A 16 -18.98 12.76 -3.29
CA GLN A 16 -18.92 11.40 -2.75
C GLN A 16 -18.23 10.45 -3.72
N ILE A 17 -17.33 9.63 -3.18
CA ILE A 17 -16.60 8.61 -3.94
C ILE A 17 -16.75 7.25 -3.25
N GLU A 18 -17.26 6.27 -3.99
CA GLU A 18 -17.27 4.87 -3.57
C GLU A 18 -15.85 4.29 -3.72
N VAL A 19 -15.15 4.09 -2.60
CA VAL A 19 -13.79 3.54 -2.58
C VAL A 19 -13.75 2.01 -2.55
N SER A 20 -14.89 1.38 -2.26
CA SER A 20 -15.09 -0.06 -2.26
C SER A 20 -16.56 -0.35 -2.57
N GLY A 21 -16.80 -1.11 -3.64
CA GLY A 21 -18.10 -1.71 -3.93
C GLY A 21 -18.30 -3.08 -3.30
N LEU A 22 -17.35 -3.53 -2.47
CA LEU A 22 -17.45 -4.78 -1.70
C LEU A 22 -17.97 -4.47 -0.30
N CYS A 23 -18.75 -5.37 0.30
CA CYS A 23 -19.24 -5.22 1.67
C CYS A 23 -19.19 -6.58 2.39
N ASN A 24 -18.79 -6.58 3.66
CA ASN A 24 -18.82 -7.77 4.52
C ASN A 24 -20.18 -7.96 5.21
N ALA A 25 -21.11 -7.01 5.09
CA ALA A 25 -22.48 -7.10 5.60
C ALA A 25 -23.46 -7.63 4.54
N SER A 26 -24.70 -7.91 4.95
CA SER A 26 -25.76 -8.40 4.07
C SER A 26 -27.13 -7.82 4.43
N CYS A 27 -27.20 -6.50 4.57
CA CYS A 27 -28.45 -5.80 4.88
C CYS A 27 -29.52 -6.14 3.84
N PHE A 28 -30.71 -6.59 4.27
CA PHE A 28 -31.76 -7.10 3.38
C PHE A 28 -32.27 -6.06 2.37
N TYR A 29 -32.16 -4.76 2.69
CA TYR A 29 -32.59 -3.66 1.83
C TYR A 29 -31.48 -3.13 0.91
N CYS A 30 -30.24 -3.59 1.05
CA CYS A 30 -29.11 -3.03 0.32
C CYS A 30 -29.04 -3.57 -1.11
N PRO A 31 -28.94 -2.70 -2.16
CA PRO A 31 -28.72 -3.11 -3.54
C PRO A 31 -27.54 -4.07 -3.73
N ASN A 32 -26.43 -3.87 -3.00
CA ASN A 32 -25.28 -4.78 -2.99
C ASN A 32 -25.70 -6.23 -2.64
N THR A 33 -26.63 -6.39 -1.70
CA THR A 33 -27.16 -7.70 -1.28
C THR A 33 -28.24 -8.22 -2.22
N LEU A 34 -29.22 -7.38 -2.58
CA LEU A 34 -30.35 -7.76 -3.44
C LEU A 34 -29.91 -8.18 -4.84
N TYR A 35 -28.91 -7.50 -5.40
CA TYR A 35 -28.37 -7.77 -6.72
C TYR A 35 -27.04 -8.53 -6.69
N ARG A 36 -26.69 -9.19 -5.58
CA ARG A 36 -25.37 -9.82 -5.37
C ARG A 36 -24.89 -10.69 -6.53
N LYS A 37 -25.79 -11.43 -7.20
CA LYS A 37 -25.46 -12.27 -8.37
C LYS A 37 -24.92 -11.47 -9.56
N ASN A 38 -25.37 -10.23 -9.72
CA ASN A 38 -25.02 -9.34 -10.83
C ASN A 38 -24.21 -8.13 -10.34
N TRP A 39 -23.83 -8.08 -9.06
CA TRP A 39 -23.12 -6.95 -8.47
C TRP A 39 -21.63 -7.03 -8.79
N ASN A 40 -21.13 -6.11 -9.61
CA ASN A 40 -19.72 -6.03 -9.97
C ASN A 40 -18.97 -5.06 -9.05
N GLY A 41 -18.86 -5.42 -7.77
CA GLY A 41 -18.15 -4.61 -6.77
C GLY A 41 -16.63 -4.69 -6.96
N ARG A 42 -15.95 -3.54 -6.90
CA ARG A 42 -14.48 -3.45 -6.96
C ARG A 42 -13.94 -2.46 -5.95
N ILE A 43 -12.64 -2.56 -5.66
CA ILE A 43 -11.92 -1.56 -4.87
C ILE A 43 -11.40 -0.48 -5.82
N LEU A 44 -11.57 0.79 -5.44
CA LEU A 44 -10.95 1.90 -6.14
C LEU A 44 -9.45 1.88 -5.87
N THR A 45 -8.64 1.77 -6.92
CA THR A 45 -7.18 1.79 -6.77
C THR A 45 -6.68 3.20 -6.49
N LEU A 46 -5.51 3.30 -5.85
CA LEU A 46 -4.87 4.60 -5.63
C LEU A 46 -4.60 5.34 -6.95
N ASN A 47 -4.18 4.63 -8.00
CA ASN A 47 -3.92 5.25 -9.30
C ASN A 47 -5.19 5.87 -9.91
N GLU A 48 -6.33 5.18 -9.84
CA GLU A 48 -7.62 5.72 -10.27
C GLU A 48 -8.03 6.92 -9.40
N PHE A 49 -7.88 6.82 -8.08
CA PHE A 49 -8.15 7.94 -7.19
C PHE A 49 -7.30 9.17 -7.52
N MET A 50 -6.01 8.98 -7.84
CA MET A 50 -5.10 10.05 -8.24
C MET A 50 -5.51 10.73 -9.56
N GLN A 51 -6.20 10.03 -10.46
CA GLN A 51 -6.78 10.64 -11.66
C GLN A 51 -7.96 11.58 -11.31
N ILE A 52 -8.62 11.37 -10.17
CA ILE A 52 -9.74 12.19 -9.68
C ILE A 52 -9.23 13.42 -8.91
N VAL A 53 -8.11 13.32 -8.20
CA VAL A 53 -7.53 14.40 -7.36
C VAL A 53 -7.48 15.78 -8.03
N PRO A 54 -7.11 15.94 -9.33
CA PRO A 54 -7.09 17.25 -9.98
C PRO A 54 -8.43 18.00 -9.95
N TYR A 55 -9.55 17.27 -9.90
CA TYR A 55 -10.91 17.79 -9.87
C TYR A 55 -11.36 18.14 -8.43
N LEU A 56 -10.71 17.59 -7.41
CA LEU A 56 -11.09 17.79 -6.00
C LEU A 56 -10.60 19.12 -5.41
N LYS A 57 -9.78 19.89 -6.14
CA LYS A 57 -9.08 21.10 -5.62
C LYS A 57 -10.00 22.19 -5.06
N LYS A 58 -11.24 22.26 -5.51
CA LYS A 58 -12.23 23.26 -5.08
C LYS A 58 -13.37 22.67 -4.23
N VAL A 59 -13.29 21.38 -3.93
CA VAL A 59 -14.32 20.67 -3.16
C VAL A 59 -14.08 20.90 -1.68
N LYS A 60 -15.11 21.30 -0.93
CA LYS A 60 -14.98 21.57 0.51
C LYS A 60 -15.03 20.28 1.35
N LEU A 61 -15.79 19.28 0.89
CA LEU A 61 -15.92 17.98 1.54
C LEU A 61 -15.80 16.82 0.55
N LEU A 62 -14.84 15.94 0.79
CA LEU A 62 -14.78 14.63 0.13
C LEU A 62 -15.37 13.57 1.08
N HIS A 63 -16.47 12.96 0.69
CA HIS A 63 -17.13 11.90 1.46
C HIS A 63 -16.85 10.53 0.84
N LEU A 64 -16.20 9.64 1.58
CA LEU A 64 -15.89 8.29 1.09
C LEU A 64 -17.02 7.34 1.48
N GLN A 65 -17.97 7.13 0.57
CA GLN A 65 -19.17 6.33 0.81
C GLN A 65 -19.71 5.76 -0.50
N GLY A 66 -20.39 4.62 -0.39
CA GLY A 66 -21.12 3.98 -1.47
C GLY A 66 -21.91 2.78 -0.97
N TRP A 67 -22.23 1.85 -1.87
CA TRP A 67 -22.99 0.65 -1.51
C TRP A 67 -22.12 -0.48 -0.92
N GLY A 68 -20.79 -0.33 -0.95
CA GLY A 68 -19.86 -1.18 -0.22
C GLY A 68 -19.44 -0.61 1.13
N GLU A 69 -18.53 -1.32 1.79
CA GLU A 69 -17.87 -0.95 3.05
C GLU A 69 -16.54 -0.22 2.73
N PRO A 70 -16.45 1.10 2.99
CA PRO A 70 -15.25 1.89 2.71
C PRO A 70 -13.97 1.34 3.35
N PHE A 71 -14.08 0.76 4.56
CA PHE A 71 -12.94 0.22 5.30
C PHE A 71 -12.44 -1.15 4.82
N LEU A 72 -13.02 -1.73 3.76
CA LEU A 72 -12.44 -2.89 3.08
C LEU A 72 -11.29 -2.52 2.14
N ASN A 73 -11.06 -1.22 1.88
CA ASN A 73 -9.88 -0.77 1.16
C ASN A 73 -8.64 -0.84 2.07
N LYS A 74 -7.53 -1.36 1.55
CA LYS A 74 -6.30 -1.57 2.33
C LYS A 74 -5.48 -0.30 2.43
N VAL A 75 -4.97 -0.01 3.61
CA VAL A 75 -4.11 1.15 3.88
C VAL A 75 -2.68 0.67 4.12
N GLY A 76 -1.71 1.32 3.47
CA GLY A 76 -0.30 1.00 3.65
C GLY A 76 0.61 2.22 3.52
N THR A 77 1.83 2.10 4.03
CA THR A 77 2.84 3.15 3.93
C THR A 77 4.22 2.56 3.61
N THR A 78 5.08 3.37 2.97
CA THR A 78 6.50 3.04 2.74
C THR A 78 7.38 3.99 3.53
N THR A 79 8.45 3.49 4.15
CA THR A 79 9.38 4.27 4.98
C THR A 79 10.83 3.83 4.81
N ASN A 80 11.78 4.71 5.13
CA ASN A 80 13.20 4.35 5.24
C ASN A 80 13.55 3.70 6.59
N GLY A 81 12.62 3.67 7.56
CA GLY A 81 12.78 3.03 8.87
C GLY A 81 13.64 3.79 9.88
N MET A 82 14.43 4.79 9.47
CA MET A 82 15.47 5.38 10.33
C MET A 82 14.94 6.14 11.56
N LEU A 83 13.68 6.57 11.55
CA LEU A 83 13.05 7.27 12.69
C LEU A 83 12.18 6.36 13.56
N LEU A 84 12.03 5.07 13.19
CA LEU A 84 11.26 4.14 13.99
C LEU A 84 12.08 3.72 15.22
N LYS A 85 11.42 3.82 16.38
CA LYS A 85 11.86 3.25 17.65
C LYS A 85 10.77 2.31 18.14
N GLU A 86 11.04 1.54 19.18
CA GLU A 86 10.10 0.57 19.75
C GLU A 86 8.69 1.15 19.99
N SER A 87 8.60 2.35 20.58
CA SER A 87 7.31 3.02 20.83
C SER A 87 6.50 3.32 19.56
N GLN A 88 7.16 3.56 18.41
CA GLN A 88 6.49 3.78 17.13
C GLN A 88 6.08 2.45 16.50
N ILE A 89 6.87 1.39 16.69
CA ILE A 89 6.55 0.04 16.19
C ILE A 89 5.25 -0.45 16.83
N GLU A 90 5.06 -0.25 18.14
CA GLU A 90 3.82 -0.61 18.81
C GLU A 90 2.62 0.17 18.28
N LYS A 91 2.76 1.49 18.07
CA LYS A 91 1.72 2.33 17.47
C LYS A 91 1.36 1.92 16.04
N ILE A 92 2.35 1.51 15.24
CA ILE A 92 2.12 0.99 13.89
C ILE A 92 1.22 -0.24 13.95
N ILE A 93 1.50 -1.17 14.87
CA ILE A 93 0.69 -2.36 15.09
C ILE A 93 -0.74 -2.00 15.55
N GLU A 94 -0.86 -1.07 16.50
CA GLU A 94 -2.15 -0.66 17.06
C GLU A 94 -3.01 0.12 16.05
N SER A 95 -2.39 0.79 15.09
CA SER A 95 -3.10 1.49 14.01
C SER A 95 -3.87 0.56 13.07
N LYS A 96 -3.61 -0.75 13.13
CA LYS A 96 -4.18 -1.77 12.22
C LYS A 96 -3.93 -1.49 10.74
N ILE A 97 -2.86 -0.76 10.41
CA ILE A 97 -2.42 -0.59 9.03
C ILE A 97 -2.20 -1.96 8.36
N ASP A 98 -2.63 -2.12 7.11
CA ASP A 98 -2.56 -3.39 6.43
C ASP A 98 -1.14 -3.74 5.98
N ILE A 99 -0.39 -2.73 5.54
CA ILE A 99 0.94 -2.90 4.93
C ILE A 99 1.91 -1.83 5.45
N ILE A 100 3.11 -2.26 5.84
CA ILE A 100 4.27 -1.38 5.98
C ILE A 100 5.38 -1.88 5.06
N ALA A 101 5.90 -0.99 4.22
CA ALA A 101 7.00 -1.28 3.32
C ALA A 101 8.28 -0.56 3.75
N PHE A 102 9.42 -1.25 3.68
CA PHE A 102 10.75 -0.65 3.91
C PHE A 102 11.49 -0.47 2.59
N SER A 103 11.98 0.74 2.33
CA SER A 103 12.76 1.03 1.14
C SER A 103 14.18 0.51 1.25
N LEU A 104 14.60 -0.33 0.30
CA LEU A 104 15.98 -0.80 0.14
C LEU A 104 16.46 -0.54 -1.29
N ALA A 105 17.76 -0.31 -1.48
CA ALA A 105 18.37 -0.24 -2.82
C ALA A 105 19.50 -1.25 -3.01
N GLY A 106 19.59 -2.24 -2.13
CA GLY A 106 20.66 -3.24 -2.07
C GLY A 106 20.46 -4.12 -0.84
N ILE A 107 21.08 -5.28 -0.82
CA ILE A 107 21.31 -6.04 0.43
C ILE A 107 22.71 -5.76 0.98
N ASN A 108 23.70 -5.54 0.10
CA ASN A 108 25.06 -5.19 0.51
C ASN A 108 25.34 -3.71 0.25
N LYS A 109 24.79 -3.16 -0.85
CA LYS A 109 25.04 -1.78 -1.27
C LYS A 109 24.03 -0.75 -0.78
N ASN A 110 23.06 -1.14 0.06
CA ASN A 110 21.99 -0.25 0.50
C ASN A 110 22.53 1.07 1.06
N ASP A 111 23.46 1.00 2.02
CA ASP A 111 23.91 2.16 2.79
C ASP A 111 24.75 3.11 1.94
N GLU A 112 25.48 2.57 0.96
CA GLU A 112 26.22 3.33 -0.06
C GLU A 112 25.25 4.05 -1.01
N LEU A 113 24.25 3.33 -1.53
CA LEU A 113 23.29 3.85 -2.50
C LEU A 113 22.24 4.77 -1.87
N ARG A 114 21.98 4.62 -0.56
CA ARG A 114 20.98 5.37 0.22
C ARG A 114 21.62 5.95 1.46
N ALA A 115 22.46 6.97 1.24
CA ALA A 115 23.13 7.72 2.30
C ALA A 115 22.17 8.11 3.44
N GLY A 116 22.58 7.83 4.68
CA GLY A 116 21.77 8.08 5.87
C GLY A 116 20.75 6.99 6.20
N THR A 117 20.73 5.89 5.46
CA THR A 117 19.98 4.67 5.84
C THR A 117 20.94 3.54 6.19
N LYS A 118 20.48 2.63 7.06
CA LYS A 118 21.22 1.43 7.46
C LYS A 118 20.36 0.20 7.31
N ILE A 119 20.79 -0.77 6.52
CA ILE A 119 20.02 -2.00 6.31
C ILE A 119 19.87 -2.79 7.61
N GLU A 120 20.88 -2.81 8.48
CA GLU A 120 20.83 -3.52 9.76
C GLU A 120 19.70 -3.00 10.63
N LYS A 121 19.54 -1.67 10.68
CA LYS A 121 18.43 -1.05 11.43
C LYS A 121 17.07 -1.43 10.85
N ILE A 122 16.94 -1.58 9.54
CA ILE A 122 15.70 -2.05 8.91
C ILE A 122 15.42 -3.50 9.32
N LEU A 123 16.43 -4.36 9.30
CA LEU A 123 16.30 -5.75 9.74
C LEU A 123 15.91 -5.86 11.22
N ASP A 124 16.47 -5.02 12.08
CA ASP A 124 16.10 -4.92 13.50
C ASP A 124 14.62 -4.56 13.66
N ILE A 125 14.15 -3.53 12.95
CA ILE A 125 12.73 -3.12 12.97
C ILE A 125 11.81 -4.24 12.49
N ILE A 126 12.19 -4.97 11.43
CA ILE A 126 11.41 -6.10 10.90
C ILE A 126 11.33 -7.23 11.94
N ASN A 127 12.44 -7.53 12.60
CA ASN A 127 12.49 -8.52 13.69
C ASN A 127 11.58 -8.11 14.85
N ASP A 128 11.62 -6.85 15.27
CA ASP A 128 10.80 -6.35 16.36
C ASP A 128 9.30 -6.36 16.01
N LEU A 129 8.94 -5.94 14.80
CA LEU A 129 7.57 -6.07 14.29
C LEU A 129 7.09 -7.53 14.35
N ASN A 130 7.89 -8.47 13.85
CA ASN A 130 7.53 -9.89 13.87
C ASN A 130 7.41 -10.46 15.29
N LYS A 131 8.32 -10.11 16.20
CA LYS A 131 8.25 -10.52 17.62
C LYS A 131 6.96 -10.02 18.28
N ILE A 132 6.62 -8.75 18.11
CA ILE A 132 5.40 -8.18 18.70
C ILE A 132 4.16 -8.81 18.07
N LYS A 133 4.15 -9.02 16.76
CA LYS A 133 3.05 -9.69 16.05
C LYS A 133 2.79 -11.09 16.58
N THR A 134 3.85 -11.89 16.74
CA THR A 134 3.77 -13.24 17.34
C THR A 134 3.27 -13.19 18.78
N ARG A 135 3.83 -12.30 19.61
CA ARG A 135 3.43 -12.14 21.02
C ARG A 135 1.94 -11.75 21.16
N LYS A 136 1.47 -10.81 20.32
CA LYS A 136 0.08 -10.33 20.34
C LYS A 136 -0.88 -11.20 19.51
N LYS A 137 -0.41 -12.26 18.84
CA LYS A 137 -1.19 -13.12 17.93
C LYS A 137 -1.94 -12.34 16.84
N ILE A 138 -1.25 -11.38 16.23
CA ILE A 138 -1.79 -10.54 15.15
C ILE A 138 -1.03 -10.79 13.85
N PHE A 139 -1.72 -10.61 12.72
CA PHE A 139 -1.17 -10.89 11.39
C PHE A 139 -0.74 -9.64 10.61
N ASN A 140 -1.27 -8.47 10.99
CA ASN A 140 -0.96 -7.18 10.36
C ASN A 140 -0.03 -6.30 11.22
N PRO A 141 0.70 -5.36 10.62
CA PRO A 141 0.79 -5.14 9.17
C PRO A 141 1.56 -6.25 8.45
N LYS A 142 1.25 -6.49 7.18
CA LYS A 142 2.15 -7.20 6.27
C LYS A 142 3.39 -6.35 6.05
N ILE A 143 4.56 -6.95 6.21
CA ILE A 143 5.84 -6.26 6.02
C ILE A 143 6.26 -6.46 4.59
N HIS A 144 6.50 -5.41 3.83
CA HIS A 144 6.95 -5.46 2.44
C HIS A 144 8.34 -4.84 2.31
N ILE A 145 9.09 -5.23 1.29
CA ILE A 145 10.31 -4.51 0.88
C ILE A 145 10.01 -3.78 -0.43
N ALA A 146 10.19 -2.46 -0.43
CA ALA A 146 10.16 -1.64 -1.63
C ALA A 146 11.59 -1.54 -2.17
N TYR A 147 11.99 -2.54 -2.95
CA TYR A 147 13.35 -2.69 -3.45
C TYR A 147 13.55 -1.90 -4.75
N MET A 148 14.56 -1.04 -4.77
CA MET A 148 15.04 -0.34 -5.97
C MET A 148 16.25 -1.08 -6.53
N LEU A 149 16.06 -1.76 -7.66
CA LEU A 149 17.12 -2.46 -8.37
C LEU A 149 17.84 -1.48 -9.30
N LEU A 150 19.14 -1.28 -9.10
CA LEU A 150 19.98 -0.47 -10.00
C LEU A 150 20.85 -1.38 -10.85
N LYS A 151 21.22 -0.91 -12.04
CA LYS A 151 22.10 -1.68 -12.95
C LYS A 151 23.43 -2.03 -12.28
N SER A 152 23.95 -1.14 -11.44
CA SER A 152 25.22 -1.29 -10.74
C SER A 152 25.22 -2.40 -9.68
N ASN A 153 24.05 -2.82 -9.18
CA ASN A 153 23.94 -3.87 -8.16
C ASN A 153 22.98 -4.99 -8.58
N PHE A 154 22.84 -5.22 -9.88
CA PHE A 154 21.96 -6.28 -10.41
C PHE A 154 22.37 -7.68 -9.93
N TYR A 155 23.66 -7.92 -9.70
CA TYR A 155 24.18 -9.19 -9.18
C TYR A 155 23.61 -9.54 -7.79
N GLU A 156 23.23 -8.56 -6.98
CA GLU A 156 22.65 -8.81 -5.65
C GLU A 156 21.26 -9.45 -5.72
N PHE A 157 20.61 -9.40 -6.89
CA PHE A 157 19.28 -9.99 -7.08
C PHE A 157 19.25 -11.49 -6.82
N GLU A 158 20.30 -12.21 -7.23
CA GLU A 158 20.43 -13.66 -7.03
C GLU A 158 20.69 -14.03 -5.56
N GLU A 159 21.15 -13.08 -4.76
CA GLU A 159 21.44 -13.23 -3.33
C GLU A 159 20.23 -12.88 -2.45
N ILE A 160 19.16 -12.29 -3.02
CA ILE A 160 17.96 -11.97 -2.26
C ILE A 160 17.29 -13.28 -1.81
N PRO A 161 17.08 -13.50 -0.49
CA PRO A 161 16.41 -14.70 -0.01
C PRO A 161 15.01 -14.84 -0.62
N ASP A 162 14.57 -16.07 -0.88
CA ASP A 162 13.25 -16.35 -1.51
C ASP A 162 12.06 -15.68 -0.82
N GLY A 163 12.15 -15.42 0.50
CA GLY A 163 11.13 -14.71 1.28
C GLY A 163 11.10 -13.18 1.11
N VAL A 164 12.06 -12.61 0.38
CA VAL A 164 12.27 -11.18 0.12
C VAL A 164 12.37 -10.90 -1.39
N ALA A 165 12.49 -11.93 -2.22
CA ALA A 165 12.63 -11.77 -3.67
C ALA A 165 11.34 -11.21 -4.31
N PRO A 166 11.44 -10.27 -5.27
CA PRO A 166 10.30 -9.83 -6.05
C PRO A 166 9.75 -10.95 -6.92
N VAL A 167 8.42 -11.01 -6.98
CA VAL A 167 7.70 -11.94 -7.86
C VAL A 167 8.07 -11.62 -9.31
N LYS A 168 8.58 -12.62 -10.04
CA LYS A 168 8.84 -12.50 -11.49
C LYS A 168 7.52 -12.23 -12.23
N PRO A 169 7.49 -11.34 -13.24
CA PRO A 169 6.25 -10.89 -13.90
C PRO A 169 5.34 -12.01 -14.44
N ASP A 170 5.89 -13.19 -14.77
CA ASP A 170 5.17 -14.22 -15.54
C ASP A 170 4.87 -15.52 -14.76
N THR A 171 4.85 -15.50 -13.42
CA THR A 171 4.61 -16.72 -12.63
C THR A 171 3.25 -16.69 -11.93
N PRO A 172 2.35 -17.67 -12.15
CA PRO A 172 1.11 -17.75 -11.40
C PRO A 172 1.44 -18.26 -9.98
N LEU A 173 1.46 -17.36 -9.00
CA LEU A 173 1.83 -17.71 -7.62
C LEU A 173 0.69 -17.47 -6.64
N THR A 174 0.02 -18.55 -6.28
CA THR A 174 -0.35 -18.84 -4.91
C THR A 174 0.93 -19.12 -4.11
N TYR A 175 1.41 -18.20 -3.27
CA TYR A 175 2.11 -18.49 -2.00
C TYR A 175 2.30 -17.20 -1.20
N SER A 176 2.13 -17.33 0.11
CA SER A 176 2.21 -16.27 1.12
C SER A 176 3.65 -15.79 1.31
N ALA A 177 4.09 -14.82 0.51
CA ALA A 177 5.31 -14.04 0.74
C ALA A 177 5.02 -12.55 0.56
N SER A 178 5.62 -11.75 1.42
CA SER A 178 5.63 -10.29 1.38
C SER A 178 5.87 -9.77 -0.03
N SER A 179 4.89 -9.11 -0.62
CA SER A 179 4.92 -8.74 -2.03
C SER A 179 5.90 -7.59 -2.27
N CYS A 180 7.12 -7.89 -2.70
CA CYS A 180 8.00 -6.87 -3.25
C CYS A 180 7.39 -6.34 -4.55
N ILE A 181 7.13 -5.03 -4.62
CA ILE A 181 6.71 -4.34 -5.84
C ILE A 181 7.98 -3.69 -6.41
N PRO A 182 8.60 -4.22 -7.48
CA PRO A 182 9.74 -3.59 -8.10
C PRO A 182 9.28 -2.32 -8.84
N LEU A 183 9.78 -1.15 -8.44
CA LEU A 183 9.79 0.03 -9.30
C LEU A 183 11.10 0.00 -10.09
N VAL A 184 11.05 -0.50 -11.33
CA VAL A 184 12.15 -0.38 -12.28
C VAL A 184 12.07 1.01 -12.91
N ILE A 185 13.00 1.89 -12.55
CA ILE A 185 13.18 3.18 -13.24
C ILE A 185 14.38 3.00 -14.18
N SER A 186 14.11 2.94 -15.49
CA SER A 186 15.16 3.04 -16.50
C SER A 186 15.67 4.48 -16.52
N SER A 187 16.89 4.69 -16.03
CA SER A 187 17.68 5.89 -16.35
C SER A 187 18.34 5.73 -17.71
#